data_AF-Q9P5S5-F1
#
_entry.id   AF-Q9P5S5-F1
#
_cell.length_a   1.000
_cell.length_b   1.000
_cell.length_c   1.000
_cell.angle_alpha   90.00
_cell.angle_beta   90.00
_cell.angle_gamma   90.00
#
_symmetry.space_group_name_H-M   'P 1'
#
loop_
_entity.id
_entity.type
_entity.pdbx_description
1 polymer ?
#
loop_
_entity_poly.entity_id
_entity_poly.type
_entity_poly.pdbx_seq_one_letter_code
_entity_poly.pdbx_strand_id
1 'polypeptide(L)'
;MLDPNQKAVVIGISGCSSSGKTTLARLLRDIFPNTFILHEDDFYKPESEIPMKEGLTNWDCPEALSIPDMTAALEHIRATGELPVSSTMNLTRPFLSRRHTHGSSSTTTSSSSYYPPSSSSAAASKAAPPKQKTGPGKTITTAKSKSLSNSPKQPTLDSKEDLNSVGPCPITTDFINKIKARVADWLQPSSPGHRVLHLSSHQQQQQQPLKICIIDGFLLYSPPPLLPATLLSQMDIKLFLLVSKAKALQRREARDGYVTLEGFWKDPPGYVEKIVWPEYVRAHEWMFEGGDVEGGKVKAEEVSERLGVLVNQKEGETKMDRDFGETLEWAVESIMRELERLVLGQEDKKEEGQKEGKKEKEEEAIALNSFAMKKKWAAAQRERNARELLIKEAQEQHQQQKE
;
A
#
# COMPACT_ATOMS: atom_id res chain seq x y z
N MET A 1 -12.32 0.35 -6.93
CA MET A 1 -13.28 -0.40 -6.09
C MET A 1 -12.65 -1.73 -5.78
N LEU A 2 -12.85 -2.25 -4.58
CA LEU A 2 -12.39 -3.59 -4.23
C LEU A 2 -13.25 -4.66 -4.92
N ASP A 3 -12.63 -5.78 -5.27
CA ASP A 3 -13.35 -6.97 -5.76
C ASP A 3 -14.22 -7.53 -4.62
N PRO A 4 -15.53 -7.76 -4.82
CA PRO A 4 -16.41 -8.32 -3.78
C PRO A 4 -15.96 -9.65 -3.19
N ASN A 5 -15.15 -10.42 -3.93
CA ASN A 5 -14.62 -11.71 -3.48
C ASN A 5 -13.28 -11.59 -2.74
N GLN A 6 -12.67 -10.41 -2.74
CA GLN A 6 -11.39 -10.16 -2.08
C GLN A 6 -11.55 -10.20 -0.56
N LYS A 7 -10.62 -10.90 0.10
CA LYS A 7 -10.60 -11.14 1.56
C LYS A 7 -9.58 -10.28 2.31
N ALA A 8 -8.64 -9.66 1.60
CA ALA A 8 -7.72 -8.69 2.18
C ALA A 8 -7.44 -7.51 1.24
N VAL A 9 -7.36 -6.31 1.80
CA VAL A 9 -6.81 -5.13 1.11
C VAL A 9 -5.30 -5.16 1.19
N VAL A 10 -4.62 -4.96 0.07
CA VAL A 10 -3.16 -4.91 0.00
C VAL A 10 -2.71 -3.46 -0.03
N ILE A 11 -1.88 -3.08 0.95
CA ILE A 11 -1.29 -1.75 1.09
C ILE A 11 0.20 -1.86 0.83
N GLY A 12 0.68 -1.26 -0.27
CA GLY A 12 2.11 -1.13 -0.55
C GLY A 12 2.73 0.03 0.22
N ILE A 13 3.91 -0.19 0.80
CA ILE A 13 4.74 0.86 1.38
C ILE A 13 6.11 0.77 0.72
N SER A 14 6.46 1.78 -0.08
CA SER A 14 7.73 1.87 -0.80
C SER A 14 8.49 3.16 -0.54
N GLY A 15 9.71 3.25 -1.07
CA GLY A 15 10.69 4.30 -0.85
C GLY A 15 12.10 3.72 -0.67
N CYS A 16 13.12 4.58 -0.69
CA CYS A 16 14.52 4.14 -0.63
C CYS A 16 14.82 3.23 0.59
N SER A 17 15.83 2.36 0.47
CA SER A 17 16.35 1.60 1.60
C SER A 17 16.64 2.54 2.79
N SER A 18 16.31 2.10 4.02
CA SER A 18 16.48 2.91 5.24
C SER A 18 15.63 4.20 5.34
N SER A 19 14.59 4.36 4.53
CA SER A 19 13.63 5.48 4.67
C SER A 19 12.73 5.41 5.92
N GLY A 20 12.54 4.21 6.48
CA GLY A 20 11.70 3.98 7.66
C GLY A 20 10.43 3.15 7.40
N LYS A 21 10.31 2.53 6.21
CA LYS A 21 9.16 1.71 5.79
C LYS A 21 8.80 0.62 6.79
N THR A 22 9.76 -0.22 7.19
CA THR A 22 9.54 -1.32 8.14
C THR A 22 9.03 -0.86 9.50
N THR A 23 9.57 0.26 10.00
CA THR A 23 9.06 0.89 11.23
C THR A 23 7.62 1.35 11.05
N LEU A 24 7.30 1.99 9.92
CA LEU A 24 5.95 2.43 9.60
C LEU A 24 4.98 1.23 9.46
N ALA A 25 5.38 0.19 8.72
CA ALA A 25 4.59 -1.03 8.51
C ALA A 25 4.24 -1.72 9.83
N ARG A 26 5.22 -1.87 10.75
CA ARG A 26 5.00 -2.45 12.09
C ARG A 26 4.05 -1.61 12.93
N LEU A 27 4.20 -0.28 12.91
CA LEU A 27 3.28 0.62 13.63
C LEU A 27 1.86 0.53 13.07
N LEU A 28 1.71 0.54 11.75
CA LEU A 28 0.40 0.43 11.08
C LEU A 28 -0.27 -0.91 11.40
N ARG A 29 0.48 -2.02 11.38
CA ARG A 29 0.01 -3.34 11.82
C ARG A 29 -0.53 -3.33 13.25
N ASP A 30 0.15 -2.62 14.15
CA ASP A 30 -0.23 -2.54 15.57
C ASP A 30 -1.36 -1.51 15.84
N ILE A 31 -1.66 -0.65 14.86
CA ILE A 31 -2.69 0.40 14.92
C ILE A 31 -4.01 -0.10 14.32
N PHE A 32 -3.97 -0.76 13.16
CA PHE A 32 -5.15 -1.27 12.47
C PHE A 32 -5.46 -2.72 12.88
N PRO A 33 -6.74 -3.10 13.08
CA PRO A 33 -7.10 -4.47 13.38
C PRO A 33 -6.88 -5.38 12.16
N ASN A 34 -6.83 -6.69 12.37
CA ASN A 34 -6.76 -7.70 11.29
C ASN A 34 -5.64 -7.46 10.26
N THR A 35 -4.53 -6.85 10.70
CA THR A 35 -3.43 -6.44 9.83
C THR A 35 -2.22 -7.36 10.01
N PHE A 36 -1.59 -7.73 8.91
CA PHE A 36 -0.32 -8.47 8.89
C PHE A 36 0.62 -7.90 7.84
N ILE A 37 1.90 -8.29 7.88
CA ILE A 37 2.94 -7.76 6.99
C ILE A 37 3.52 -8.89 6.14
N LEU A 38 3.72 -8.60 4.86
CA LEU A 38 4.54 -9.38 3.93
C LEU A 38 5.75 -8.52 3.54
N HIS A 39 6.98 -9.04 3.65
CA HIS A 39 8.17 -8.29 3.27
C HIS A 39 8.65 -8.69 1.87
N GLU A 40 9.08 -7.70 1.07
CA GLU A 40 9.70 -7.92 -0.24
C GLU A 40 10.97 -8.79 -0.12
N ASP A 41 11.75 -8.59 0.95
CA ASP A 41 12.96 -9.36 1.29
C ASP A 41 12.70 -10.86 1.50
N ASP A 42 11.45 -11.25 1.76
CA ASP A 42 11.12 -12.66 1.84
C ASP A 42 11.29 -13.33 0.47
N PHE A 43 11.16 -12.57 -0.64
CA PHE A 43 11.22 -13.03 -2.03
C PHE A 43 12.60 -12.95 -2.69
N TYR A 44 13.67 -12.64 -1.96
CA TYR A 44 15.02 -12.77 -2.51
C TYR A 44 15.30 -14.20 -2.98
N LYS A 45 15.96 -14.29 -4.14
CA LYS A 45 16.52 -15.53 -4.67
C LYS A 45 17.71 -15.99 -3.79
N PRO A 46 18.15 -17.25 -3.93
CA PRO A 46 19.41 -17.71 -3.33
C PRO A 46 20.59 -16.82 -3.74
N GLU A 47 21.61 -16.71 -2.88
CA GLU A 47 22.74 -15.80 -3.10
C GLU A 47 23.46 -16.10 -4.43
N SER A 48 23.55 -17.39 -4.79
CA SER A 48 24.13 -17.85 -6.06
C SER A 48 23.40 -17.38 -7.32
N GLU A 49 22.15 -16.94 -7.19
CA GLU A 49 21.31 -16.45 -8.29
C GLU A 49 21.19 -14.91 -8.31
N ILE A 50 21.74 -14.22 -7.31
CA ILE A 50 21.72 -12.76 -7.24
C ILE A 50 22.71 -12.21 -8.28
N PRO A 51 22.30 -11.26 -9.13
CA PRO A 51 23.17 -10.73 -10.18
C PRO A 51 24.36 -9.96 -9.59
N MET A 52 25.46 -9.91 -10.34
CA MET A 52 26.65 -9.13 -9.99
C MET A 52 26.67 -7.80 -10.75
N LYS A 53 27.08 -6.72 -10.08
CA LYS A 53 27.31 -5.41 -10.68
C LYS A 53 28.58 -4.82 -10.08
N GLU A 54 29.49 -4.35 -10.94
CA GLU A 54 30.80 -3.80 -10.52
C GLU A 54 31.60 -4.73 -9.56
N GLY A 55 31.49 -6.04 -9.75
CA GLY A 55 32.15 -7.04 -8.90
C GLY A 55 31.50 -7.24 -7.52
N LEU A 56 30.31 -6.69 -7.28
CA LEU A 56 29.54 -6.83 -6.05
C LEU A 56 28.20 -7.51 -6.32
N THR A 57 27.73 -8.31 -5.36
CA THR A 57 26.39 -8.94 -5.40
C THR A 57 25.30 -7.87 -5.29
N ASN A 58 24.45 -7.72 -6.30
CA ASN A 58 23.45 -6.66 -6.39
C ASN A 58 22.11 -7.10 -5.79
N TRP A 59 21.96 -6.94 -4.48
CA TRP A 59 20.69 -7.21 -3.79
C TRP A 59 19.62 -6.16 -4.10
N ASP A 60 20.00 -4.93 -4.43
CA ASP A 60 19.07 -3.80 -4.51
C ASP A 60 18.37 -3.67 -5.88
N CYS A 61 18.25 -4.77 -6.64
CA CYS A 61 17.65 -4.79 -7.97
C CYS A 61 16.47 -5.79 -8.10
N PRO A 62 15.44 -5.52 -8.93
CA PRO A 62 14.30 -6.43 -9.10
C PRO A 62 14.69 -7.82 -9.60
N GLU A 63 15.81 -7.93 -10.32
CA GLU A 63 16.38 -9.18 -10.81
C GLU A 63 16.83 -10.12 -9.66
N ALA A 64 17.09 -9.58 -8.47
CA ALA A 64 17.39 -10.33 -7.24
C ALA A 64 16.15 -10.99 -6.61
N LEU A 65 14.94 -10.59 -7.02
CA LEU A 65 13.67 -11.04 -6.44
C LEU A 65 12.98 -12.10 -7.32
N SER A 66 12.28 -13.03 -6.67
CA SER A 66 11.34 -13.94 -7.33
C SER A 66 9.99 -13.25 -7.52
N ILE A 67 9.87 -12.48 -8.60
CA ILE A 67 8.64 -11.76 -8.95
C ILE A 67 7.43 -12.70 -9.13
N PRO A 68 7.55 -13.87 -9.80
CA PRO A 68 6.43 -14.81 -9.91
C PRO A 68 5.88 -15.26 -8.55
N ASP A 69 6.76 -15.51 -7.58
CA ASP A 69 6.36 -15.96 -6.25
C ASP A 69 5.70 -14.82 -5.46
N MET A 70 6.20 -13.60 -5.62
CA MET A 70 5.58 -12.41 -5.02
C MET A 70 4.18 -12.16 -5.58
N THR A 71 4.01 -12.26 -6.90
CA THR A 71 2.70 -12.17 -7.57
C THR A 71 1.75 -13.26 -7.05
N ALA A 72 2.19 -14.52 -7.02
CA ALA A 72 1.36 -15.62 -6.51
C ALA A 72 0.98 -15.44 -5.03
N ALA A 73 1.89 -14.87 -4.23
CA ALA A 73 1.62 -14.61 -2.82
C ALA A 73 0.56 -13.53 -2.62
N LEU A 74 0.64 -12.42 -3.36
CA LEU A 74 -0.38 -11.36 -3.32
C LEU A 74 -1.73 -11.85 -3.85
N GLU A 75 -1.78 -12.69 -4.89
CA GLU A 75 -3.01 -13.32 -5.37
C GLU A 75 -3.65 -14.18 -4.28
N HIS A 76 -2.85 -15.03 -3.63
CA HIS A 76 -3.31 -15.86 -2.51
C HIS A 76 -3.86 -15.00 -1.37
N ILE A 77 -3.11 -13.98 -0.94
CA ILE A 77 -3.52 -13.06 0.14
C ILE A 77 -4.83 -12.36 -0.21
N ARG A 78 -4.98 -11.86 -1.44
CA ARG A 78 -6.24 -11.21 -1.86
C ARG A 78 -7.40 -12.20 -1.83
N ALA A 79 -7.19 -13.46 -2.19
CA ALA A 79 -8.24 -14.48 -2.23
C ALA A 79 -8.60 -15.07 -0.86
N THR A 80 -7.64 -15.25 0.05
CA THR A 80 -7.84 -15.96 1.33
C THR A 80 -7.77 -15.04 2.54
N GLY A 81 -7.12 -13.89 2.42
CA GLY A 81 -6.75 -13.03 3.53
C GLY A 81 -5.65 -13.64 4.42
N GLU A 82 -4.91 -14.62 3.93
CA GLU A 82 -3.89 -15.32 4.71
C GLU A 82 -2.54 -15.32 3.99
N LEU A 83 -1.46 -15.43 4.76
CA LEU A 83 -0.14 -15.63 4.18
C LEU A 83 -0.05 -17.03 3.55
N PRO A 84 0.56 -17.19 2.37
CA PRO A 84 0.74 -18.47 1.69
C PRO A 84 1.82 -19.34 2.37
N VAL A 85 1.56 -19.76 3.60
CA VAL A 85 2.42 -20.62 4.41
C VAL A 85 1.94 -22.07 4.36
N SER A 86 2.87 -23.03 4.30
CA SER A 86 2.53 -24.45 4.27
C SER A 86 2.17 -24.96 5.67
N SER A 87 0.92 -25.34 5.88
CA SER A 87 0.53 -26.15 7.05
C SER A 87 0.54 -27.66 6.77
N THR A 88 0.67 -28.08 5.50
CA THR A 88 0.45 -29.48 5.07
C THR A 88 1.48 -29.95 4.04
N MET A 89 2.05 -31.14 4.28
CA MET A 89 3.02 -31.89 3.46
C MET A 89 2.43 -32.42 2.13
N ASN A 90 1.69 -31.60 1.35
CA ASN A 90 1.33 -31.97 -0.02
C ASN A 90 2.08 -31.10 -1.02
N LEU A 91 3.10 -31.71 -1.62
CA LEU A 91 3.87 -31.24 -2.76
C LEU A 91 2.91 -30.92 -3.91
N THR A 92 2.69 -29.64 -4.22
CA THR A 92 3.23 -29.09 -5.49
C THR A 92 3.57 -27.60 -5.47
N ARG A 93 3.37 -26.85 -4.36
CA ARG A 93 4.09 -25.60 -3.95
C ARG A 93 3.31 -24.75 -2.90
N PRO A 94 3.82 -24.63 -1.67
CA PRO A 94 3.50 -23.52 -0.76
C PRO A 94 4.73 -22.62 -0.52
N PHE A 95 4.55 -21.30 -0.67
CA PHE A 95 5.57 -20.37 -1.18
C PHE A 95 6.45 -19.59 -0.18
N LEU A 96 6.15 -19.54 1.12
CA LEU A 96 6.98 -18.72 2.04
C LEU A 96 7.80 -19.55 3.04
N SER A 97 7.26 -20.65 3.58
CA SER A 97 7.84 -21.39 4.71
C SER A 97 8.90 -22.44 4.35
N ARG A 98 9.28 -22.59 3.07
CA ARG A 98 10.22 -23.64 2.61
C ARG A 98 11.22 -23.19 1.54
N ARG A 99 11.58 -21.89 1.53
CA ARG A 99 12.43 -21.31 0.47
C ARG A 99 13.91 -21.68 0.49
N HIS A 100 14.37 -22.48 1.46
CA HIS A 100 15.69 -23.12 1.42
C HIS A 100 15.87 -24.16 0.28
N THR A 101 14.86 -24.40 -0.56
CA THR A 101 14.87 -25.48 -1.57
C THR A 101 14.70 -25.04 -3.03
N HIS A 102 14.63 -23.73 -3.30
CA HIS A 102 14.78 -23.24 -4.67
C HIS A 102 16.27 -23.21 -4.99
N GLY A 103 16.79 -24.25 -5.64
CA GLY A 103 18.21 -24.33 -6.01
C GLY A 103 18.77 -25.75 -6.18
N SER A 104 18.11 -26.80 -5.67
CA SER A 104 18.54 -28.17 -6.00
C SER A 104 17.90 -28.63 -7.30
N SER A 105 18.64 -28.52 -8.41
CA SER A 105 18.50 -29.46 -9.53
C SER A 105 18.63 -30.87 -8.96
N SER A 106 17.52 -31.61 -8.92
CA SER A 106 17.54 -33.04 -8.65
C SER A 106 18.16 -33.76 -9.84
N THR A 107 19.49 -33.67 -9.95
CA THR A 107 20.24 -34.62 -10.75
C THR A 107 20.41 -35.85 -9.88
N THR A 108 19.62 -36.87 -10.18
CA THR A 108 19.81 -38.22 -9.68
C THR A 108 21.19 -38.71 -10.11
N THR A 109 22.17 -38.64 -9.20
CA THR A 109 23.39 -39.44 -9.29
C THR A 109 23.57 -40.22 -8.01
N SER A 110 23.21 -41.48 -8.11
CA SER A 110 23.60 -42.57 -7.24
C SER A 110 25.12 -42.71 -7.18
N SER A 111 25.73 -42.52 -6.01
CA SER A 111 26.99 -43.17 -5.60
C SER A 111 27.33 -42.70 -4.18
N SER A 112 27.04 -43.52 -3.18
CA SER A 112 27.98 -44.49 -2.59
C SER A 112 28.92 -43.84 -1.57
N SER A 113 28.57 -44.09 -0.31
CA SER A 113 29.38 -44.02 0.90
C SER A 113 30.89 -44.24 0.69
N TYR A 114 31.71 -43.28 1.15
CA TYR A 114 33.07 -43.53 1.63
C TYR A 114 33.50 -42.40 2.60
N TYR A 115 33.56 -42.71 3.89
CA TYR A 115 34.58 -42.17 4.82
C TYR A 115 35.85 -43.01 4.61
N PRO A 116 37.11 -42.53 4.82
CA PRO A 116 37.64 -42.05 6.12
C PRO A 116 38.84 -41.05 5.98
N PRO A 117 39.82 -40.96 6.91
CA PRO A 117 39.74 -40.44 8.28
C PRO A 117 40.69 -39.22 8.52
N SER A 118 40.55 -38.66 9.72
CA SER A 118 41.38 -37.65 10.40
C SER A 118 42.90 -37.84 10.29
N SER A 119 43.62 -36.71 10.17
CA SER A 119 44.98 -36.55 10.69
C SER A 119 45.18 -35.20 11.36
N SER A 120 45.75 -35.26 12.56
CA SER A 120 46.09 -34.19 13.49
C SER A 120 47.28 -33.31 13.08
N SER A 121 47.22 -32.02 13.38
CA SER A 121 48.36 -31.20 13.86
C SER A 121 47.81 -29.91 14.50
N ALA A 122 47.79 -29.80 15.83
CA ALA A 122 48.84 -29.18 16.65
C ALA A 122 48.91 -27.64 16.58
N ALA A 123 48.36 -27.02 17.63
CA ALA A 123 48.86 -25.88 18.41
C ALA A 123 49.33 -24.58 17.71
N ALA A 124 48.68 -23.46 18.06
CA ALA A 124 49.37 -22.31 18.67
C ALA A 124 48.37 -21.30 19.28
N SER A 125 48.51 -21.08 20.58
CA SER A 125 47.87 -20.02 21.37
C SER A 125 48.48 -18.63 21.10
N LYS A 126 47.67 -17.58 21.25
CA LYS A 126 47.99 -16.18 21.66
C LYS A 126 46.83 -15.28 21.26
N ALA A 127 46.42 -14.22 21.94
CA ALA A 127 46.56 -13.72 23.30
C ALA A 127 45.54 -12.55 23.37
N ALA A 128 44.81 -12.44 24.48
CA ALA A 128 43.92 -11.30 24.72
C ALA A 128 44.71 -10.09 25.26
N PRO A 129 44.30 -8.84 24.95
CA PRO A 129 44.71 -7.66 25.70
C PRO A 129 43.57 -7.13 26.62
N PRO A 130 43.88 -6.21 27.56
CA PRO A 130 43.41 -6.33 28.95
C PRO A 130 42.31 -5.35 29.38
N LYS A 131 41.74 -5.70 30.53
CA LYS A 131 40.81 -4.93 31.38
C LYS A 131 41.37 -3.55 31.74
N GLN A 132 40.60 -2.49 31.51
CA GLN A 132 40.80 -1.16 32.09
C GLN A 132 39.89 -0.92 33.30
N LYS A 133 40.46 -0.17 34.24
CA LYS A 133 40.04 0.09 35.62
C LYS A 133 38.80 0.99 35.72
N THR A 134 38.00 0.69 36.73
CA THR A 134 36.87 1.47 37.25
C THR A 134 37.32 2.70 38.06
N GLY A 135 36.60 3.82 37.92
CA GLY A 135 36.64 5.04 38.75
C GLY A 135 35.35 5.86 38.53
N PRO A 136 34.90 6.70 39.48
CA PRO A 136 33.50 6.67 39.93
C PRO A 136 32.54 7.66 39.25
N GLY A 137 31.29 7.19 39.10
CA GLY A 137 30.09 7.92 39.54
C GLY A 137 29.76 9.27 38.87
N LYS A 138 29.13 9.22 37.69
CA LYS A 138 28.06 10.17 37.35
C LYS A 138 26.83 9.38 36.94
N THR A 139 25.85 9.34 37.83
CA THR A 139 24.50 8.82 37.60
C THR A 139 23.83 9.70 36.54
N ILE A 140 23.99 9.34 35.27
CA ILE A 140 23.10 9.80 34.22
C ILE A 140 21.96 8.80 34.19
N THR A 141 20.80 9.23 34.69
CA THR A 141 19.52 8.56 34.50
C THR A 141 19.24 8.45 33.01
N THR A 142 19.71 7.37 32.40
CA THR A 142 19.32 6.97 31.06
C THR A 142 17.89 6.44 31.14
N ALA A 143 16.94 7.26 30.70
CA ALA A 143 15.62 6.78 30.36
C ALA A 143 15.80 5.62 29.37
N LYS A 144 15.38 4.41 29.77
CA LYS A 144 15.38 3.23 28.90
C LYS A 144 14.52 3.55 27.68
N SER A 145 15.18 3.90 26.57
CA SER A 145 14.56 3.92 25.25
C SER A 145 14.10 2.50 24.94
N LYS A 146 12.78 2.30 24.87
CA LYS A 146 12.19 1.00 24.53
C LYS A 146 12.38 0.79 23.03
N SER A 147 13.34 -0.05 22.67
CA SER A 147 13.41 -0.68 21.35
C SER A 147 12.08 -1.39 21.04
N LEU A 148 11.65 -1.35 19.78
CA LEU A 148 10.52 -2.15 19.25
C LEU A 148 10.75 -3.68 19.31
N SER A 149 11.78 -4.14 20.02
CA SER A 149 12.20 -5.53 20.23
C SER A 149 11.13 -6.52 20.70
N ASN A 150 9.97 -6.07 21.18
CA ASN A 150 8.81 -6.91 21.48
C ASN A 150 7.69 -6.76 20.43
N SER A 151 8.06 -6.69 19.14
CA SER A 151 7.06 -6.73 18.08
C SER A 151 6.33 -8.09 18.15
N PRO A 152 4.99 -8.11 18.22
CA PRO A 152 4.24 -9.37 18.18
C PRO A 152 4.64 -10.13 16.90
N LYS A 153 5.03 -11.39 17.06
CA LYS A 153 5.37 -12.27 15.93
C LYS A 153 4.16 -12.36 15.00
N GLN A 154 4.40 -12.26 13.69
CA GLN A 154 3.37 -12.54 12.70
C GLN A 154 2.81 -13.94 13.00
N PRO A 155 1.49 -14.14 13.02
CA PRO A 155 0.89 -15.37 13.54
C PRO A 155 1.31 -16.65 12.78
N THR A 156 1.90 -16.53 11.60
CA THR A 156 2.14 -17.67 10.71
C THR A 156 3.40 -17.60 9.83
N LEU A 157 4.23 -16.53 9.90
CA LEU A 157 5.39 -16.35 9.01
C LEU A 157 6.65 -15.94 9.79
N ASP A 158 7.74 -16.68 9.60
CA ASP A 158 9.09 -16.28 10.03
C ASP A 158 9.75 -15.45 8.91
N SER A 159 9.54 -14.13 8.95
CA SER A 159 10.12 -13.18 7.99
C SER A 159 11.59 -12.89 8.27
N LYS A 160 12.41 -12.73 7.23
CA LYS A 160 13.83 -12.34 7.38
C LYS A 160 13.96 -10.91 7.88
N GLU A 161 13.10 -10.02 7.40
CA GLU A 161 13.11 -8.61 7.83
C GLU A 161 12.71 -8.47 9.31
N ASP A 162 11.93 -9.42 9.83
CA ASP A 162 11.62 -9.49 11.26
C ASP A 162 12.80 -9.95 12.15
N LEU A 163 13.84 -10.56 11.54
CA LEU A 163 15.08 -10.91 12.22
C LEU A 163 16.09 -9.74 12.25
N ASN A 164 15.89 -8.71 11.43
CA ASN A 164 16.78 -7.55 11.38
C ASN A 164 16.59 -6.65 12.61
N SER A 165 17.71 -6.12 13.12
CA SER A 165 17.71 -5.11 14.18
C SER A 165 17.00 -3.85 13.70
N VAL A 166 15.87 -3.50 14.31
CA VAL A 166 15.23 -2.21 14.11
C VAL A 166 15.61 -1.28 15.26
N GLY A 167 16.17 -0.12 14.91
CA GLY A 167 16.58 0.92 15.85
C GLY A 167 15.41 1.43 16.71
N PRO A 168 15.70 2.35 17.66
CA PRO A 168 14.66 2.90 18.53
C PRO A 168 13.56 3.58 17.70
N CYS A 169 12.30 3.42 18.12
CA CYS A 169 11.17 4.10 17.49
C CYS A 169 11.35 5.62 17.67
N PRO A 170 11.29 6.42 16.59
CA PRO A 170 11.56 7.86 16.67
C PRO A 170 10.40 8.66 17.27
N ILE A 171 9.26 8.04 17.59
CA ILE A 171 8.06 8.68 18.14
C ILE A 171 7.72 8.14 19.53
N THR A 172 7.08 8.97 20.35
CA THR A 172 6.73 8.62 21.72
C THR A 172 5.54 7.65 21.78
N THR A 173 5.47 6.87 22.86
CA THR A 173 4.33 5.99 23.12
C THR A 173 3.01 6.76 23.22
N ASP A 174 3.02 7.97 23.78
CA ASP A 174 1.82 8.81 23.89
C ASP A 174 1.29 9.23 22.52
N PHE A 175 2.19 9.57 21.58
CA PHE A 175 1.79 9.89 20.21
C PHE A 175 1.22 8.65 19.51
N ILE A 176 1.85 7.48 19.67
CA ILE A 176 1.32 6.21 19.15
C ILE A 176 -0.08 5.93 19.71
N ASN A 177 -0.29 6.10 21.02
CA ASN A 177 -1.58 5.88 21.67
C ASN A 177 -2.65 6.87 21.17
N LYS A 178 -2.28 8.12 20.91
CA LYS A 178 -3.18 9.11 20.29
C LYS A 178 -3.64 8.65 18.90
N ILE A 179 -2.72 8.16 18.07
CA ILE A 179 -3.05 7.64 16.73
C ILE A 179 -3.93 6.37 16.83
N LYS A 180 -3.62 5.46 17.77
CA LYS A 180 -4.46 4.27 18.04
C LYS A 180 -5.88 4.66 18.47
N ALA A 181 -6.02 5.65 19.35
CA ALA A 181 -7.34 6.15 19.77
C ALA A 181 -8.15 6.68 18.58
N ARG A 182 -7.51 7.43 17.67
CA ARG A 182 -8.17 7.92 16.45
C ARG A 182 -8.70 6.78 15.57
N VAL A 183 -7.90 5.73 15.36
CA VAL A 183 -8.36 4.55 14.61
C VAL A 183 -9.46 3.80 15.36
N ALA A 184 -9.39 3.70 16.70
CA ALA A 184 -10.46 3.11 17.50
C ALA A 184 -11.79 3.89 17.40
N ASP A 185 -11.74 5.22 17.36
CA ASP A 185 -12.91 6.08 17.14
C ASP A 185 -13.51 5.88 15.74
N TRP A 186 -12.64 5.73 14.73
CA TRP A 186 -13.05 5.41 13.36
C TRP A 186 -13.67 4.02 13.21
N LEU A 187 -13.39 3.09 14.12
CA LEU A 187 -13.94 1.73 14.15
C LEU A 187 -15.23 1.59 14.97
N GLN A 188 -15.69 2.66 15.62
CA GLN A 188 -16.97 2.65 16.34
C GLN A 188 -18.13 2.31 15.41
N PRO A 189 -19.20 1.62 15.87
CA PRO A 189 -20.31 1.16 15.04
C PRO A 189 -20.97 2.22 14.14
N SER A 190 -20.96 3.49 14.56
CA SER A 190 -21.51 4.63 13.80
C SER A 190 -20.55 5.23 12.78
N SER A 191 -19.28 4.80 12.76
CA SER A 191 -18.21 5.36 11.93
C SER A 191 -17.99 4.54 10.67
N PRO A 192 -17.47 5.13 9.57
CA PRO A 192 -17.23 4.42 8.32
C PRO A 192 -16.32 3.20 8.46
N GLY A 193 -15.28 3.27 9.31
CA GLY A 193 -14.30 2.19 9.50
C GLY A 193 -14.90 0.89 10.02
N HIS A 194 -15.96 0.96 10.83
CA HIS A 194 -16.69 -0.24 11.25
C HIS A 194 -17.27 -0.99 10.05
N ARG A 195 -17.81 -0.24 9.08
CA ARG A 195 -18.39 -0.82 7.88
C ARG A 195 -17.34 -1.35 6.92
N VAL A 196 -16.19 -0.69 6.85
CA VAL A 196 -15.05 -1.13 6.05
C VAL A 196 -14.48 -2.46 6.56
N LEU A 197 -14.18 -2.57 7.86
CA LEU A 197 -13.39 -3.70 8.38
C LEU A 197 -14.21 -4.78 9.08
N HIS A 198 -15.41 -4.47 9.59
CA HIS A 198 -16.26 -5.46 10.28
C HIS A 198 -17.46 -5.93 9.46
N LEU A 199 -17.85 -5.23 8.40
CA LEU A 199 -19.01 -5.62 7.57
C LEU A 199 -18.56 -6.06 6.18
N SER A 200 -18.31 -7.36 6.00
CA SER A 200 -18.11 -7.94 4.67
C SER A 200 -19.40 -8.60 4.15
N SER A 201 -19.95 -7.94 3.12
CA SER A 201 -20.86 -8.35 2.03
C SER A 201 -22.16 -9.16 2.31
N HIS A 202 -23.21 -8.69 1.63
CA HIS A 202 -24.63 -9.08 1.68
C HIS A 202 -25.01 -10.53 1.30
N GLN A 203 -24.08 -11.49 1.25
CA GLN A 203 -24.39 -12.86 0.81
C GLN A 203 -23.99 -13.93 1.83
N GLN A 204 -25.02 -14.35 2.58
CA GLN A 204 -25.24 -15.64 3.22
C GLN A 204 -24.02 -16.48 3.71
N GLN A 205 -23.92 -16.52 5.05
CA GLN A 205 -23.60 -17.67 5.92
C GLN A 205 -22.21 -17.86 6.54
N GLN A 206 -21.10 -17.25 6.08
CA GLN A 206 -19.86 -17.21 6.89
C GLN A 206 -19.06 -15.91 6.66
N GLN A 207 -19.31 -14.92 7.51
CA GLN A 207 -18.69 -13.59 7.43
C GLN A 207 -17.32 -13.60 8.14
N GLN A 208 -16.24 -13.46 7.38
CA GLN A 208 -14.91 -13.15 7.92
C GLN A 208 -14.65 -11.65 7.74
N PRO A 209 -14.07 -10.95 8.72
CA PRO A 209 -13.73 -9.55 8.59
C PRO A 209 -12.68 -9.35 7.48
N LEU A 210 -12.75 -8.20 6.80
CA LEU A 210 -11.75 -7.81 5.80
C LEU A 210 -10.39 -7.66 6.50
N LYS A 211 -9.38 -8.35 5.98
CA LYS A 211 -8.02 -8.25 6.51
C LYS A 211 -7.21 -7.18 5.77
N ILE A 212 -6.13 -6.72 6.37
CA ILE A 212 -5.18 -5.80 5.75
C ILE A 212 -3.83 -6.50 5.63
N CYS A 213 -3.28 -6.55 4.43
CA CYS A 213 -1.91 -6.96 4.19
C CYS A 213 -1.09 -5.73 3.85
N ILE A 214 -0.05 -5.44 4.64
CA ILE A 214 0.95 -4.44 4.30
C ILE A 214 2.09 -5.16 3.59
N ILE A 215 2.40 -4.76 2.34
CA ILE A 215 3.64 -5.17 1.69
C ILE A 215 4.70 -4.09 1.86
N ASP A 216 5.78 -4.44 2.56
CA ASP A 216 6.93 -3.58 2.85
C ASP A 216 8.10 -3.95 1.93
N GLY A 217 8.49 -3.03 1.04
CA GLY A 217 9.55 -3.24 0.06
C GLY A 217 10.06 -1.93 -0.52
N PHE A 218 11.29 -1.88 -1.00
CA PHE A 218 11.88 -0.67 -1.56
C PHE A 218 11.84 -0.62 -3.09
N LEU A 219 11.48 -1.72 -3.76
CA LEU A 219 11.39 -1.80 -5.23
C LEU A 219 9.96 -1.87 -5.75
N LEU A 220 8.95 -1.94 -4.88
CA LEU A 220 7.55 -2.22 -5.21
C LEU A 220 6.94 -1.40 -6.35
N TYR A 221 7.41 -0.17 -6.59
CA TYR A 221 6.89 0.74 -7.62
C TYR A 221 7.83 0.92 -8.82
N SER A 222 8.77 0.01 -9.02
CA SER A 222 9.60 0.01 -10.22
C SER A 222 8.72 -0.15 -11.48
N PRO A 223 8.98 0.60 -12.56
CA PRO A 223 8.15 0.57 -13.76
C PRO A 223 8.48 -0.66 -14.62
N PRO A 224 7.60 -1.10 -15.52
CA PRO A 224 7.95 -2.09 -16.54
C PRO A 224 9.17 -1.63 -17.37
N PRO A 225 10.09 -2.54 -17.77
CA PRO A 225 10.03 -3.99 -17.58
C PRO A 225 10.56 -4.50 -16.23
N LEU A 226 10.96 -3.61 -15.29
CA LEU A 226 11.57 -4.02 -14.02
C LEU A 226 10.61 -4.82 -13.13
N LEU A 227 9.39 -4.33 -12.98
CA LEU A 227 8.29 -5.08 -12.38
C LEU A 227 7.10 -5.10 -13.33
N PRO A 228 6.35 -6.21 -13.39
CA PRO A 228 5.18 -6.31 -14.24
C PRO A 228 4.05 -5.44 -13.68
N ALA A 229 3.29 -4.78 -14.57
CA ALA A 229 2.14 -3.96 -14.18
C ALA A 229 1.08 -4.76 -13.39
N THR A 230 1.02 -6.08 -13.59
CA THR A 230 0.13 -6.97 -12.83
C THR A 230 0.44 -6.97 -11.34
N LEU A 231 1.70 -6.91 -10.94
CA LEU A 231 2.08 -6.83 -9.52
C LEU A 231 1.60 -5.52 -8.89
N LEU A 232 1.82 -4.39 -9.56
CA LEU A 232 1.33 -3.08 -9.12
C LEU A 232 -0.20 -3.03 -8.99
N SER A 233 -0.91 -3.73 -9.87
CA SER A 233 -2.38 -3.82 -9.84
C SER A 233 -2.94 -4.63 -8.67
N GLN A 234 -2.10 -5.44 -8.02
CA GLN A 234 -2.48 -6.21 -6.82
C GLN A 234 -2.39 -5.40 -5.53
N MET A 235 -1.83 -4.18 -5.58
CA MET A 235 -1.78 -3.27 -4.43
C MET A 235 -2.93 -2.26 -4.54
N ASP A 236 -3.84 -2.27 -3.57
CA ASP A 236 -5.03 -1.41 -3.58
C ASP A 236 -4.73 0.02 -3.13
N ILE A 237 -3.85 0.17 -2.13
CA ILE A 237 -3.38 1.45 -1.60
C ILE A 237 -1.85 1.46 -1.72
N LYS A 238 -1.27 2.56 -2.23
CA LYS A 238 0.16 2.65 -2.49
C LYS A 238 0.73 3.88 -1.78
N LEU A 239 1.56 3.67 -0.76
CA LEU A 239 2.25 4.72 -0.03
C LEU A 239 3.72 4.77 -0.45
N PHE A 240 4.26 5.98 -0.64
CA PHE A 240 5.68 6.20 -0.98
C PHE A 240 6.33 7.20 -0.01
N LEU A 241 7.47 6.81 0.56
CA LEU A 241 8.22 7.59 1.54
C LEU A 241 9.44 8.25 0.89
N LEU A 242 9.46 9.58 0.88
CA LEU A 242 10.60 10.39 0.47
C LEU A 242 11.55 10.65 1.65
N VAL A 243 12.80 10.29 1.45
CA VAL A 243 13.92 10.52 2.37
C VAL A 243 15.15 10.87 1.54
N SER A 244 15.92 11.87 1.97
CA SER A 244 17.13 12.29 1.27
C SER A 244 18.20 11.19 1.28
N LYS A 245 19.09 11.20 0.29
CA LYS A 245 20.23 10.26 0.24
C LYS A 245 21.06 10.31 1.52
N ALA A 246 21.35 11.52 2.00
CA ALA A 246 22.16 11.74 3.19
C ALA A 246 21.57 11.03 4.42
N LYS A 247 20.26 11.16 4.64
CA LYS A 247 19.56 10.53 5.77
C LYS A 247 19.42 9.02 5.60
N ALA A 248 19.15 8.55 4.37
CA ALA A 248 19.07 7.12 4.06
C ALA A 248 20.44 6.43 4.27
N LEU A 249 21.52 7.04 3.79
CA LEU A 249 22.90 6.57 3.96
C LEU A 249 23.29 6.53 5.44
N GLN A 250 23.12 7.63 6.17
CA GLN A 250 23.41 7.68 7.62
C GLN A 250 22.73 6.53 8.37
N ARG A 251 21.46 6.27 8.06
CA ARG A 251 20.69 5.19 8.69
C ARG A 251 21.14 3.80 8.23
N ARG A 252 21.56 3.63 6.98
CA ARG A 252 22.04 2.37 6.42
C ARG A 252 23.40 1.99 7.01
N GLU A 253 24.33 2.95 7.12
CA GLU A 253 25.64 2.75 7.73
C GLU A 253 25.57 2.42 9.22
N ALA A 254 24.54 2.92 9.92
CA ALA A 254 24.29 2.63 11.33
C ALA A 254 23.68 1.24 11.58
N ARG A 255 23.34 0.45 10.54
CA ARG A 255 22.84 -0.91 10.69
C ARG A 255 23.99 -1.88 10.97
N ASP A 256 23.72 -2.87 11.82
CA ASP A 256 24.68 -3.94 12.10
C ASP A 256 24.93 -4.82 10.86
N GLY A 257 23.90 -4.99 10.03
CA GLY A 257 23.85 -5.78 8.81
C GLY A 257 22.43 -6.31 8.56
N TYR A 258 22.30 -7.30 7.67
CA TYR A 258 21.04 -7.86 7.21
C TYR A 258 21.07 -9.39 7.27
N VAL A 259 19.97 -10.00 7.68
CA VAL A 259 19.80 -11.46 7.67
C VAL A 259 19.41 -11.92 6.26
N THR A 260 20.12 -12.89 5.72
CA THR A 260 19.87 -13.48 4.39
C THR A 260 19.49 -14.96 4.50
N LEU A 261 19.23 -15.61 3.37
CA LEU A 261 18.97 -17.07 3.32
C LEU A 261 20.19 -17.89 3.81
N GLU A 262 21.39 -17.40 3.55
CA GLU A 262 22.65 -18.13 3.72
C GLU A 262 23.48 -17.63 4.92
N GLY A 263 23.04 -16.54 5.57
CA GLY A 263 23.67 -16.04 6.79
C GLY A 263 23.41 -14.57 7.06
N PHE A 264 24.49 -13.81 7.20
CA PHE A 264 24.47 -12.40 7.58
C PHE A 264 25.25 -11.58 6.56
N TRP A 265 24.58 -10.60 5.95
CA TRP A 265 25.15 -9.67 4.99
C TRP A 265 25.50 -8.34 5.64
N LYS A 266 26.66 -7.80 5.27
CA LYS A 266 27.04 -6.43 5.61
C LYS A 266 27.55 -5.75 4.35
N ASP A 267 27.07 -4.55 4.09
CA ASP A 267 27.47 -3.77 2.91
C ASP A 267 29.01 -3.65 2.84
N PRO A 268 29.63 -4.11 1.74
CA PRO A 268 31.06 -3.92 1.54
C PRO A 268 31.40 -2.43 1.28
N PRO A 269 32.66 -2.02 1.42
CA PRO A 269 33.06 -0.64 1.14
C PRO A 269 32.65 -0.16 -0.25
N GLY A 270 31.97 0.99 -0.32
CA GLY A 270 31.49 1.58 -1.57
C GLY A 270 30.21 0.94 -2.15
N TYR A 271 29.57 0.02 -1.43
CA TYR A 271 28.35 -0.66 -1.91
C TYR A 271 27.21 0.32 -2.15
N VAL A 272 27.06 1.36 -1.30
CA VAL A 272 25.96 2.32 -1.47
C VAL A 272 26.10 3.14 -2.75
N GLU A 273 27.32 3.59 -3.05
CA GLU A 273 27.62 4.41 -4.21
C GLU A 273 27.54 3.61 -5.51
N LYS A 274 27.99 2.35 -5.48
CA LYS A 274 28.07 1.48 -6.67
C LYS A 274 26.75 0.75 -6.96
N ILE A 275 26.01 0.41 -5.92
CA ILE A 275 24.83 -0.47 -6.00
C ILE A 275 23.57 0.25 -5.53
N VAL A 276 23.45 0.50 -4.22
CA VAL A 276 22.18 0.91 -3.60
C VAL A 276 21.60 2.17 -4.22
N TRP A 277 22.39 3.24 -4.31
CA TRP A 277 21.90 4.51 -4.80
C TRP A 277 21.61 4.50 -6.31
N PRO A 278 22.52 3.98 -7.17
CA PRO A 278 22.21 3.82 -8.59
C PRO A 278 20.97 2.96 -8.86
N GLU A 279 20.75 1.88 -8.11
CA GLU A 279 19.56 1.04 -8.26
C GLU A 279 18.28 1.76 -7.79
N TYR A 280 18.36 2.52 -6.68
CA TYR A 280 17.24 3.35 -6.25
C TYR A 280 16.85 4.37 -7.33
N VAL A 281 17.84 5.06 -7.92
CA VAL A 281 17.62 5.98 -9.04
C VAL A 281 16.98 5.25 -10.21
N ARG A 282 17.55 4.12 -10.66
CA ARG A 282 17.01 3.32 -11.76
C ARG A 282 15.53 2.92 -11.55
N ALA A 283 15.18 2.55 -10.31
CA ALA A 283 13.83 2.12 -9.99
C ALA A 283 12.81 3.28 -9.86
N HIS A 284 13.25 4.51 -9.58
CA HIS A 284 12.36 5.60 -9.18
C HIS A 284 12.52 6.91 -9.94
N GLU A 285 13.55 7.10 -10.78
CA GLU A 285 13.77 8.36 -11.52
C GLU A 285 12.55 8.77 -12.36
N TRP A 286 11.79 7.79 -12.86
CA TRP A 286 10.56 8.03 -13.61
C TRP A 286 9.52 8.85 -12.83
N MET A 287 9.52 8.77 -11.49
CA MET A 287 8.58 9.46 -10.61
C MET A 287 8.86 10.96 -10.49
N PHE A 288 10.04 11.43 -10.88
CA PHE A 288 10.52 12.79 -10.61
C PHE A 288 10.80 13.58 -11.89
N GLU A 289 10.51 14.88 -11.85
CA GLU A 289 10.87 15.81 -12.92
C GLU A 289 12.38 15.77 -13.19
N GLY A 290 12.77 15.60 -14.46
CA GLY A 290 14.18 15.51 -14.86
C GLY A 290 14.93 14.28 -14.35
N GLY A 291 14.24 13.30 -13.73
CA GLY A 291 14.88 12.13 -13.13
C GLY A 291 15.58 12.42 -11.79
N ASP A 292 15.39 13.61 -11.23
CA ASP A 292 16.06 14.03 -9.98
C ASP A 292 15.33 13.49 -8.74
N VAL A 293 15.77 12.33 -8.25
CA VAL A 293 15.19 11.68 -7.07
C VAL A 293 15.51 12.37 -5.73
N GLU A 294 16.32 13.44 -5.72
CA GLU A 294 16.69 14.19 -4.50
C GLU A 294 16.12 15.61 -4.44
N GLY A 295 16.03 16.29 -5.59
CA GLY A 295 15.56 17.67 -5.68
C GLY A 295 14.37 17.88 -6.61
N GLY A 296 14.03 16.89 -7.42
CA GLY A 296 12.96 16.95 -8.39
C GLY A 296 11.59 16.91 -7.74
N LYS A 297 10.62 17.60 -8.35
CA LYS A 297 9.21 17.45 -7.97
C LYS A 297 8.70 16.10 -8.42
N VAL A 298 7.80 15.52 -7.62
CA VAL A 298 7.06 14.32 -8.04
C VAL A 298 6.14 14.68 -9.20
N LYS A 299 6.16 13.88 -10.26
CA LYS A 299 5.24 14.00 -11.40
C LYS A 299 3.83 13.54 -10.99
N ALA A 300 3.01 14.46 -10.50
CA ALA A 300 1.69 14.15 -9.95
C ALA A 300 0.79 13.37 -10.94
N GLU A 301 0.79 13.74 -12.23
CA GLU A 301 0.03 13.06 -13.28
C GLU A 301 0.42 11.57 -13.42
N GLU A 302 1.73 11.28 -13.51
CA GLU A 302 2.21 9.92 -13.69
C GLU A 302 2.09 9.05 -12.42
N VAL A 303 2.37 9.66 -11.27
CA VAL A 303 2.53 8.96 -9.98
C VAL A 303 1.20 8.86 -9.24
N SER A 304 0.55 10.01 -9.00
CA SER A 304 -0.67 10.09 -8.20
C SER A 304 -1.91 9.80 -9.04
N GLU A 305 -2.06 10.47 -10.19
CA GLU A 305 -3.30 10.37 -10.98
C GLU A 305 -3.40 9.04 -11.73
N ARG A 306 -2.31 8.63 -12.41
CA ARG A 306 -2.31 7.41 -13.21
C ARG A 306 -2.12 6.14 -12.38
N LEU A 307 -1.23 6.14 -11.40
CA LEU A 307 -0.86 4.94 -10.63
C LEU A 307 -1.45 4.89 -9.22
N GLY A 308 -2.03 5.99 -8.74
CA GLY A 308 -2.63 6.06 -7.40
C GLY A 308 -1.61 5.98 -6.27
N VAL A 309 -0.36 6.37 -6.51
CA VAL A 309 0.69 6.36 -5.49
C VAL A 309 0.59 7.64 -4.67
N LEU A 310 0.37 7.49 -3.36
CA LEU A 310 0.32 8.57 -2.40
C LEU A 310 1.73 8.80 -1.86
N VAL A 311 2.27 9.99 -2.13
CA VAL A 311 3.60 10.38 -1.63
C VAL A 311 3.47 11.19 -0.33
N ASN A 312 4.37 10.98 0.62
CA ASN A 312 4.35 11.65 1.93
C ASN A 312 4.79 13.13 1.89
N GLN A 313 4.44 13.85 0.83
CA GLN A 313 4.79 15.23 0.52
C GLN A 313 3.53 15.97 0.03
N LYS A 314 3.42 17.28 0.28
CA LYS A 314 2.31 18.05 -0.30
C LYS A 314 2.58 18.34 -1.77
N GLU A 315 1.52 18.46 -2.54
CA GLU A 315 1.61 18.78 -3.96
C GLU A 315 2.40 20.06 -4.21
N GLY A 316 3.37 20.00 -5.12
CA GLY A 316 4.24 21.12 -5.47
C GLY A 316 5.42 21.39 -4.52
N GLU A 317 5.52 20.69 -3.38
CA GLU A 317 6.69 20.77 -2.51
C GLU A 317 7.85 19.93 -3.06
N THR A 318 9.08 20.32 -2.72
CA THR A 318 10.31 19.51 -2.90
C THR A 318 10.90 19.08 -1.55
N LYS A 319 10.21 19.39 -0.45
CA LYS A 319 10.66 19.08 0.90
C LYS A 319 10.75 17.57 1.10
N MET A 320 11.93 17.09 1.48
CA MET A 320 12.20 15.72 1.90
C MET A 320 12.25 15.61 3.43
N ASP A 321 12.47 14.39 3.93
CA ASP A 321 12.80 14.13 5.33
C ASP A 321 11.76 14.60 6.34
N ARG A 322 10.48 14.45 5.97
CA ARG A 322 9.34 14.72 6.85
C ARG A 322 9.53 14.07 8.21
N ASP A 323 9.03 14.74 9.25
CA ASP A 323 9.02 14.17 10.59
C ASP A 323 8.31 12.81 10.59
N PHE A 324 8.80 11.87 11.40
CA PHE A 324 8.26 10.52 11.37
C PHE A 324 6.86 10.45 12.00
N GLY A 325 6.56 11.28 12.99
CA GLY A 325 5.22 11.41 13.56
C GLY A 325 4.22 11.94 12.55
N GLU A 326 4.59 12.98 11.80
CA GLU A 326 3.79 13.48 10.69
C GLU A 326 3.60 12.45 9.56
N THR A 327 4.63 11.63 9.30
CA THR A 327 4.56 10.55 8.30
C THR A 327 3.58 9.46 8.75
N LEU A 328 3.61 9.07 10.04
CA LEU A 328 2.65 8.11 10.58
C LEU A 328 1.22 8.65 10.52
N GLU A 329 1.00 9.90 10.92
CA GLU A 329 -0.33 10.53 10.87
C GLU A 329 -0.86 10.58 9.44
N TRP A 330 -0.04 11.02 8.48
CA TRP A 330 -0.37 11.01 7.05
C TRP A 330 -0.72 9.63 6.52
N ALA A 331 0.05 8.59 6.90
CA ALA A 331 -0.19 7.24 6.44
C ALA A 331 -1.52 6.69 6.97
N VAL A 332 -1.80 6.88 8.26
CA VAL A 332 -3.06 6.44 8.88
C VAL A 332 -4.26 7.13 8.25
N GLU A 333 -4.21 8.45 8.09
CA GLU A 333 -5.28 9.23 7.46
C GLU A 333 -5.50 8.84 6.00
N SER A 334 -4.42 8.57 5.26
CA SER A 334 -4.49 8.12 3.87
C SER A 334 -5.11 6.73 3.76
N ILE A 335 -4.72 5.79 4.63
CA ILE A 335 -5.28 4.44 4.64
C ILE A 335 -6.78 4.49 4.97
N MET A 336 -7.18 5.21 6.02
CA MET A 336 -8.60 5.34 6.40
C MET A 336 -9.44 5.89 5.23
N ARG A 337 -9.00 7.01 4.63
CA ARG A 337 -9.68 7.63 3.49
C ARG A 337 -9.78 6.69 2.29
N GLU A 338 -8.69 6.03 1.92
CA GLU A 338 -8.68 5.14 0.75
C GLU A 338 -9.51 3.88 1.00
N LEU A 339 -9.50 3.33 2.21
CA LEU A 339 -10.35 2.21 2.59
C LEU A 339 -11.84 2.56 2.48
N GLU A 340 -12.25 3.73 2.98
CA GLU A 340 -13.61 4.24 2.80
C GLU A 340 -13.96 4.37 1.31
N ARG A 341 -13.09 5.00 0.51
CA ARG A 341 -13.30 5.17 -0.94
C ARG A 341 -13.45 3.83 -1.65
N LEU A 342 -12.59 2.86 -1.33
CA LEU A 342 -12.53 1.56 -2.01
C LEU A 342 -13.69 0.63 -1.67
N VAL A 343 -14.19 0.69 -0.42
CA VAL A 343 -15.27 -0.18 0.08
C VAL A 343 -16.65 0.48 -0.02
N LEU A 344 -16.77 1.76 0.32
CA LEU A 344 -18.05 2.46 0.48
C LEU A 344 -18.44 3.35 -0.71
N GLY A 345 -17.51 3.69 -1.60
CA GLY A 345 -17.68 4.68 -2.69
C GLY A 345 -18.77 4.43 -3.74
N GLN A 346 -19.69 3.49 -3.51
CA GLN A 346 -20.90 3.23 -4.30
C GLN A 346 -22.20 3.75 -3.68
N GLU A 347 -22.26 4.03 -2.38
CA GLU A 347 -23.52 4.39 -1.73
C GLU A 347 -24.04 5.76 -2.16
N ASP A 348 -23.15 6.74 -2.33
CA ASP A 348 -23.52 8.10 -2.74
C ASP A 348 -24.03 8.17 -4.20
N LYS A 349 -23.48 7.35 -5.11
CA LYS A 349 -23.91 7.33 -6.53
C LYS A 349 -25.30 6.73 -6.74
N LYS A 350 -25.73 5.81 -5.86
CA LYS A 350 -27.08 5.24 -5.91
C LYS A 350 -28.13 6.23 -5.39
N GLU A 351 -27.79 7.03 -4.39
CA GLU A 351 -28.68 8.08 -3.87
C GLU A 351 -28.76 9.31 -4.81
N GLU A 352 -27.66 9.73 -5.43
CA GLU A 352 -27.67 10.80 -6.43
C GLU A 352 -28.41 10.40 -7.70
N GLY A 353 -28.18 9.20 -8.24
CA GLY A 353 -28.92 8.71 -9.42
C GLY A 353 -30.42 8.52 -9.18
N GLN A 354 -30.83 8.19 -7.95
CA GLN A 354 -32.25 8.15 -7.56
C GLN A 354 -32.85 9.56 -7.40
N LYS A 355 -32.08 10.55 -6.93
CA LYS A 355 -32.53 11.95 -6.81
C LYS A 355 -32.63 12.63 -8.18
N GLU A 356 -31.66 12.44 -9.08
CA GLU A 356 -31.70 12.97 -10.44
C GLU A 356 -32.83 12.34 -11.27
N GLY A 357 -32.97 11.01 -11.25
CA GLY A 357 -34.06 10.34 -11.97
C GLY A 357 -35.46 10.67 -11.43
N LYS A 358 -35.57 11.11 -10.17
CA LYS A 358 -36.84 11.62 -9.60
C LYS A 358 -37.11 13.06 -10.01
N LYS A 359 -36.07 13.90 -10.09
CA LYS A 359 -36.14 15.29 -10.53
C LYS A 359 -36.48 15.40 -12.02
N GLU A 360 -35.86 14.58 -12.88
CA GLU A 360 -36.20 14.53 -14.31
C GLU A 360 -37.65 14.13 -14.55
N LYS A 361 -38.16 13.10 -13.83
CA LYS A 361 -39.57 12.69 -13.94
C LYS A 361 -40.55 13.76 -13.45
N GLU A 362 -40.17 14.53 -12.45
CA GLU A 362 -40.98 15.64 -11.93
C GLU A 362 -40.98 16.83 -12.90
N GLU A 363 -39.84 17.18 -13.49
CA GLU A 363 -39.72 18.21 -14.53
C GLU A 363 -40.48 17.83 -15.82
N GLU A 364 -40.43 16.56 -16.24
CA GLU A 364 -41.18 16.06 -17.40
C GLU A 364 -42.70 16.11 -17.15
N ALA A 365 -43.15 15.75 -15.96
CA ALA A 365 -44.57 15.84 -15.56
C ALA A 365 -45.07 17.30 -15.53
N ILE A 366 -44.25 18.24 -15.03
CA ILE A 366 -44.57 19.67 -15.02
C ILE A 366 -44.64 20.21 -16.45
N ALA A 367 -43.71 19.82 -17.33
CA ALA A 367 -43.70 20.23 -18.73
C ALA A 367 -44.94 19.72 -19.49
N LEU A 368 -45.32 18.46 -19.30
CA LEU A 368 -46.53 17.87 -19.89
C LEU A 368 -47.80 18.59 -19.41
N ASN A 369 -47.91 18.90 -18.12
CA ASN A 369 -49.06 19.61 -17.58
C ASN A 369 -49.13 21.06 -18.09
N SER A 370 -48.00 21.75 -18.18
CA SER A 370 -47.89 23.09 -18.76
C SER A 370 -48.27 23.11 -20.25
N PHE A 371 -47.85 22.11 -21.02
CA PHE A 371 -48.22 21.96 -22.42
C PHE A 371 -49.72 21.67 -22.62
N ALA A 372 -50.30 20.81 -21.77
CA ALA A 372 -51.73 20.53 -21.77
C ALA A 372 -52.56 21.79 -21.43
N MET A 373 -52.14 22.58 -20.44
CA MET A 373 -52.74 23.87 -20.10
C MET A 373 -52.70 24.86 -21.28
N LYS A 374 -51.54 25.00 -21.95
CA LYS A 374 -51.39 25.89 -23.12
C LYS A 374 -52.32 25.48 -24.28
N LYS A 375 -52.46 24.16 -24.54
CA LYS A 375 -53.40 23.66 -25.56
C LYS A 375 -54.86 23.97 -25.22
N LYS A 376 -55.26 23.79 -23.95
CA LYS A 376 -56.62 24.14 -23.50
C LYS A 376 -56.90 25.63 -23.61
N TRP A 377 -55.96 26.48 -23.21
CA TRP A 377 -56.08 27.93 -23.33
C TRP A 377 -56.19 28.38 -24.80
N ALA A 378 -55.35 27.84 -25.69
CA ALA A 378 -55.43 28.14 -27.11
C ALA A 378 -56.75 27.71 -27.76
N ALA A 379 -57.32 26.57 -27.33
CA ALA A 379 -58.63 26.11 -27.79
C ALA A 379 -59.76 27.05 -27.32
N ALA A 380 -59.75 27.45 -26.04
CA ALA A 380 -60.73 28.39 -25.49
C ALA A 380 -60.65 29.77 -26.17
N GLN A 381 -59.44 30.23 -26.52
CA GLN A 381 -59.25 31.50 -27.21
C GLN A 381 -59.79 31.46 -28.64
N ARG A 382 -59.62 30.34 -29.36
CA ARG A 382 -60.23 30.15 -30.68
C ARG A 382 -61.75 30.18 -30.63
N GLU A 383 -62.33 29.52 -29.62
CA GLU A 383 -63.78 29.53 -29.43
C GLU A 383 -64.31 30.94 -29.12
N ARG A 384 -63.60 31.69 -28.26
CA ARG A 384 -63.94 33.09 -27.97
C ARG A 384 -63.90 33.96 -29.23
N ASN A 385 -62.83 33.88 -30.01
CA ASN A 385 -62.69 34.66 -31.24
C ASN A 385 -63.78 34.30 -32.26
N ALA A 386 -64.15 33.01 -32.38
CA ALA A 386 -65.23 32.58 -33.25
C ALA A 386 -66.60 33.15 -32.82
N ARG A 387 -66.88 33.19 -31.51
CA ARG A 387 -68.10 33.81 -30.98
C ARG A 387 -68.15 35.32 -31.24
N GLU A 388 -67.02 36.02 -31.07
CA GLU A 388 -66.93 37.46 -31.37
C GLU A 388 -67.18 37.76 -32.86
N LEU A 389 -66.66 36.91 -33.76
CA LEU A 389 -66.91 37.03 -35.19
C LEU A 389 -68.40 36.88 -35.52
N LEU A 390 -69.07 35.86 -34.96
CA LEU A 390 -70.51 35.63 -35.16
C LEU A 390 -71.36 36.80 -34.61
N ILE A 391 -70.98 37.37 -33.47
CA ILE A 391 -71.66 38.55 -32.92
C ILE A 391 -71.51 39.75 -33.86
N LYS A 392 -70.31 39.95 -34.41
CA LYS A 392 -70.05 41.04 -35.36
C LYS A 392 -70.83 40.88 -36.65
N GLU A 393 -70.85 39.67 -37.22
CA GLU A 393 -71.66 39.35 -38.42
C GLU A 393 -73.15 39.57 -38.16
N ALA A 394 -73.68 39.17 -36.99
CA ALA A 394 -75.07 39.40 -36.64
C ALA A 394 -75.41 40.90 -36.48
N GLN A 395 -74.48 41.70 -35.95
CA GLN A 395 -74.63 43.15 -35.85
C GLN A 395 -74.62 43.83 -37.23
N GLU A 396 -73.74 43.39 -38.13
CA GLU A 396 -73.68 43.89 -39.52
C GLU A 396 -74.95 43.54 -40.30
N GLN A 397 -75.47 42.31 -40.17
CA GLN A 397 -76.75 41.91 -40.77
C GLN A 397 -77.94 42.72 -40.22
N HIS A 398 -77.96 43.01 -38.92
CA HIS A 398 -79.01 43.84 -38.32
C HIS A 398 -78.95 45.30 -38.79
N GLN A 399 -77.75 45.83 -39.03
CA GLN A 399 -77.57 47.17 -39.59
C GLN A 399 -78.03 47.25 -41.05
N GLN A 400 -77.72 46.23 -41.87
CA GLN A 400 -78.18 46.14 -43.26
C GLN A 400 -79.69 45.95 -43.42
N GLN A 401 -80.40 45.44 -42.40
CA GLN A 401 -81.86 45.36 -42.40
C GLN A 401 -82.56 46.65 -41.94
N LYS A 402 -81.79 47.63 -41.43
CA LYS A 402 -82.30 48.94 -40.99
C LYS A 402 -82.07 50.06 -42.02
N GLU A 403 -81.22 49.82 -43.01
CA GLU A 403 -81.05 50.62 -44.24
C GLU A 403 -82.00 50.11 -45.32
#